data_AF-A0A9E3C988-F1
#
_entry.id   AF-A0A9E3C988-F1
#
_cell.length_a   1.000
_cell.length_b   1.000
_cell.length_c   1.000
_cell.angle_alpha   90.00
_cell.angle_beta   90.00
_cell.angle_gamma   90.00
#
_symmetry.space_group_name_H-M   'P 1'
#
loop_
_entity.id
_entity.type
_entity.pdbx_description
1 polymer ?
#
loop_
_entity_poly.entity_id
_entity_poly.type
_entity_poly.pdbx_seq_one_letter_code
_entity_poly.pdbx_strand_id
1 'polypeptide(L)'
;MEPGFDYWGGEVVRLLEDHPNDGLKVGDAGYVWGVYNVYVFEGLAPPFYEATFYAQDGTGIDMMFTADQVERVDDPTGARIPDDAREFWRRMAERHVPS
;
A
#
# COMPACT_ATOMS: atom_id res chain seq x y z
N MET A 1 -20.93 2.12 14.11
CA MET A 1 -19.92 1.38 13.34
C MET A 1 -18.69 2.28 13.40
N GLU A 2 -17.66 1.90 14.14
CA GLU A 2 -16.40 2.65 14.06
C GLU A 2 -15.92 2.56 12.60
N PRO A 3 -15.43 3.66 11.99
CA PRO A 3 -14.83 3.57 10.68
C PRO A 3 -13.60 2.67 10.81
N GLY A 4 -13.79 1.39 10.47
CA GLY A 4 -12.71 0.42 10.46
C GLY A 4 -11.74 0.82 9.37
N PHE A 5 -10.46 0.89 9.69
CA PHE A 5 -9.44 1.04 8.67
C PHE A 5 -9.42 -0.20 7.80
N ASP A 6 -9.55 -0.01 6.49
CA ASP A 6 -9.42 -1.12 5.54
C ASP A 6 -7.97 -1.62 5.46
N TYR A 7 -6.97 -0.78 5.79
CA TYR A 7 -5.56 -1.15 5.77
C TYR A 7 -4.78 -0.65 6.99
N TRP A 8 -3.72 -1.38 7.32
CA TRP A 8 -2.75 -1.06 8.38
C TRP A 8 -1.36 -0.86 7.80
N GLY A 9 -0.51 -0.08 8.48
CA GLY A 9 0.91 -0.01 8.14
C GLY A 9 1.54 -1.40 8.24
N GLY A 10 2.31 -1.81 7.23
CA GLY A 10 2.86 -3.17 7.13
C GLY A 10 2.28 -4.01 5.99
N GLU A 11 1.15 -3.58 5.41
CA GLU A 11 0.43 -4.39 4.44
C GLU A 11 0.95 -4.21 3.00
N VAL A 12 0.88 -5.28 2.21
CA VAL A 12 1.14 -5.22 0.78
C VAL A 12 -0.18 -5.07 0.05
N VAL A 13 -0.19 -4.15 -0.91
CA VAL A 13 -1.33 -3.90 -1.78
C VAL A 13 -0.90 -3.97 -3.23
N ARG A 14 -1.84 -4.19 -4.14
CA ARG A 14 -1.60 -4.06 -5.59
C ARG A 14 -2.59 -3.11 -6.23
N LEU A 15 -2.15 -2.35 -7.22
CA LEU A 15 -3.01 -1.44 -7.97
C LEU A 15 -4.08 -2.20 -8.76
N LEU A 16 -5.30 -1.67 -8.76
CA LEU A 16 -6.41 -2.16 -9.58
C LEU A 16 -6.51 -1.46 -10.94
N GLU A 17 -5.81 -0.35 -11.10
CA GLU A 17 -5.78 0.46 -12.32
C GLU A 17 -4.39 1.06 -12.58
N ASP A 18 -4.15 1.55 -13.80
CA ASP A 18 -2.92 2.26 -14.15
C ASP A 18 -2.88 3.63 -13.45
N HIS A 19 -1.73 3.99 -12.86
CA HIS A 19 -1.58 5.33 -12.30
C HIS A 19 -1.31 6.35 -13.41
N PRO A 20 -2.05 7.47 -13.47
CA PRO A 20 -2.06 8.34 -14.64
C PRO A 20 -0.74 9.07 -14.92
N ASN A 21 0.13 9.26 -13.92
CA ASN A 21 1.26 10.19 -14.02
C ASN A 21 2.64 9.55 -13.77
N ASP A 22 2.70 8.33 -13.23
CA ASP A 22 3.92 7.87 -12.54
C ASP A 22 4.48 6.56 -13.13
N GLY A 23 3.94 6.07 -14.24
CA GLY A 23 4.41 4.85 -14.89
C GLY A 23 4.00 3.53 -14.20
N LEU A 24 3.37 3.61 -13.02
CA LEU A 24 2.77 2.46 -12.33
C LEU A 24 1.59 1.88 -13.12
N LYS A 25 1.52 0.56 -13.15
CA LYS A 25 0.53 -0.24 -13.90
C LYS A 25 -0.33 -1.08 -12.97
N VAL A 26 -1.49 -1.48 -13.47
CA VAL A 26 -2.33 -2.47 -12.79
C VAL A 26 -1.50 -3.69 -12.37
N GLY A 27 -1.66 -4.11 -11.12
CA GLY A 27 -0.92 -5.22 -10.51
C GLY A 27 0.46 -4.88 -9.96
N ASP A 28 0.99 -3.67 -10.18
CA ASP A 28 2.19 -3.22 -9.47
C ASP A 28 1.88 -3.14 -7.97
N ALA A 29 2.86 -3.58 -7.17
CA ALA A 29 2.67 -3.80 -5.75
C ALA A 29 3.32 -2.70 -4.93
N GLY A 30 2.65 -2.32 -3.85
CA GLY A 30 3.11 -1.31 -2.92
C GLY A 30 3.03 -1.76 -1.47
N TYR A 31 3.85 -1.13 -0.64
CA TYR A 31 3.90 -1.37 0.79
C TYR A 31 3.31 -0.19 1.53
N VAL A 32 2.21 -0.43 2.25
CA VAL A 32 1.53 0.58 3.05
C VAL A 32 2.37 0.91 4.28
N TRP A 33 2.75 2.17 4.41
CA TRP A 33 3.52 2.66 5.56
C TRP A 33 2.81 3.78 6.31
N GLY A 34 1.81 4.42 5.72
CA GLY A 34 1.03 5.50 6.33
C GLY A 34 -0.47 5.28 6.22
N VAL A 35 -1.19 5.58 7.30
CA VAL A 35 -2.66 5.66 7.31
C VAL A 35 -3.05 7.03 7.85
N TYR A 36 -3.71 7.83 7.03
CA TYR A 36 -4.02 9.23 7.32
C TYR A 36 -5.52 9.44 7.44
N ASN A 37 -5.91 9.95 8.60
CA ASN A 37 -7.26 10.45 8.82
C ASN A 37 -7.28 11.95 8.60
N VAL A 38 -8.10 12.40 7.66
CA VAL A 38 -8.36 13.82 7.47
C VAL A 38 -9.69 14.14 8.14
N TYR A 39 -9.63 14.94 9.20
CA TYR A 39 -10.84 15.54 9.78
C TYR A 39 -11.24 16.74 8.94
N VAL A 40 -12.43 16.70 8.36
CA VAL A 40 -13.05 17.84 7.68
C VAL A 40 -14.10 18.47 8.59
N PHE A 41 -14.49 19.71 8.30
CA PHE A 41 -15.33 20.55 9.19
C PHE A 41 -16.67 19.88 9.59
N GLU A 42 -17.12 18.85 8.87
CA GLU A 42 -18.39 18.14 9.08
C GLU A 42 -18.25 16.65 9.42
N GLY A 43 -17.02 16.13 9.62
CA GLY A 43 -16.81 14.72 9.96
C GLY A 43 -15.46 14.17 9.55
N LEU A 44 -15.29 12.85 9.67
CA LEU A 44 -14.11 12.14 9.17
C LEU A 44 -14.26 11.96 7.65
N ALA A 45 -13.29 12.45 6.87
CA ALA A 45 -13.20 12.07 5.46
C ALA A 45 -12.80 10.59 5.35
N PRO A 46 -13.02 9.94 4.20
CA PRO A 46 -12.44 8.63 3.93
C PRO A 46 -10.93 8.66 4.20
N PRO A 47 -10.36 7.58 4.79
CA PRO A 47 -8.93 7.51 5.04
C PRO A 47 -8.16 7.54 3.72
N PHE A 48 -7.01 8.19 3.73
CA PHE A 48 -6.01 8.06 2.69
C PHE A 48 -4.87 7.21 3.22
N TYR A 49 -4.33 6.37 2.36
CA TYR A 49 -3.22 5.49 2.66
C TYR A 49 -2.01 5.94 1.87
N GLU A 50 -0.83 5.65 2.40
CA GLU A 50 0.42 5.95 1.70
C GLU A 50 1.26 4.69 1.61
N ALA A 51 1.76 4.45 0.41
CA ALA A 51 2.60 3.31 0.12
C ALA A 51 3.71 3.67 -0.87
N THR A 52 4.81 2.93 -0.77
CA THR A 52 5.84 2.88 -1.82
C THR A 52 5.48 1.75 -2.77
N PHE A 53 5.11 2.06 -4.00
CA PHE A 53 4.86 1.11 -5.09
C PHE A 53 6.10 0.92 -5.94
N TYR A 54 6.28 -0.28 -6.49
CA TYR A 54 7.39 -0.58 -7.39
C TYR A 54 6.87 -0.83 -8.81
N ALA A 55 7.28 0.04 -9.73
CA ALA A 55 7.01 -0.15 -11.16
C ALA A 55 7.79 -1.36 -11.71
N GLN A 56 7.42 -1.82 -12.91
CA GLN A 56 8.06 -2.97 -13.55
C GLN A 56 9.57 -2.82 -13.78
N ASP A 57 10.08 -1.59 -13.85
CA ASP A 57 11.51 -1.30 -14.01
C ASP A 57 12.27 -1.24 -12.67
N GLY A 58 11.56 -1.48 -11.55
CA GLY A 58 12.12 -1.44 -10.20
C GLY A 58 12.10 -0.06 -9.55
N THR A 59 11.61 0.97 -10.23
CA THR A 59 11.49 2.32 -9.66
C THR A 59 10.47 2.32 -8.53
N GLY A 60 10.91 2.77 -7.35
CA GLY A 60 10.03 3.00 -6.19
C GLY A 60 9.35 4.37 -6.29
N ILE A 61 8.03 4.39 -6.11
CA ILE A 61 7.18 5.57 -6.21
C ILE A 61 6.31 5.64 -4.97
N ASP A 62 6.48 6.71 -4.19
CA ASP A 62 5.59 6.99 -3.06
C ASP A 62 4.31 7.65 -3.58
N MET A 63 3.16 7.06 -3.23
CA MET A 63 1.86 7.63 -3.59
C MET A 63 0.83 7.46 -2.49
N MET A 64 -0.09 8.41 -2.45
CA MET A 64 -1.32 8.32 -1.67
C MET A 64 -2.39 7.58 -2.48
N PHE A 65 -3.20 6.76 -1.82
CA PHE A 65 -4.32 6.05 -2.46
C PHE A 65 -5.53 5.95 -1.53
N THR A 66 -6.70 5.66 -2.10
CA THR A 66 -7.92 5.27 -1.40
C THR A 66 -8.15 3.76 -1.50
N ALA A 67 -8.89 3.20 -0.54
CA ALA A 67 -9.05 1.74 -0.42
C ALA A 67 -9.60 1.04 -1.68
N ASP A 68 -10.38 1.74 -2.50
CA ASP A 68 -10.97 1.25 -3.75
C ASP A 68 -10.01 1.20 -4.94
N GLN A 69 -8.81 1.77 -4.81
CA GLN A 69 -7.80 1.78 -5.88
C GLN A 69 -6.86 0.57 -5.84
N VAL A 70 -6.91 -0.19 -4.75
CA VAL A 70 -6.00 -1.30 -4.50
C VAL A 70 -6.73 -2.52 -3.95
N GLU A 71 -6.08 -3.68 -4.00
CA GLU A 71 -6.48 -4.83 -3.18
C GLU A 71 -5.32 -5.26 -2.28
N ARG A 72 -5.64 -5.83 -1.11
CA ARG A 72 -4.64 -6.42 -0.22
C ARG A 72 -4.05 -7.68 -0.85
N VAL A 73 -2.75 -7.87 -0.67
CA VAL A 73 -2.02 -9.07 -1.12
C VAL A 73 -1.59 -9.86 0.11
N ASP A 74 -2.24 -11.00 0.36
CA ASP A 74 -1.91 -11.87 1.51
C ASP A 74 -0.62 -12.68 1.29
N ASP A 75 -0.28 -12.98 0.02
CA ASP A 75 0.95 -13.65 -0.37
C ASP A 75 1.72 -12.80 -1.41
N PRO A 76 2.71 -12.01 -0.98
CA PRO A 76 3.46 -11.15 -1.88
C PRO A 76 4.51 -11.91 -2.70
N THR A 77 4.62 -13.24 -2.60
CA THR A 77 5.63 -13.99 -3.35
C THR A 77 5.47 -13.84 -4.86
N GLY A 78 4.22 -13.72 -5.34
CA GLY A 78 3.87 -13.48 -6.74
C GLY A 78 3.99 -12.03 -7.20
N ALA A 79 4.18 -11.09 -6.27
CA ALA A 79 4.31 -9.68 -6.59
C ALA A 79 5.75 -9.38 -7.08
N ARG A 80 5.88 -8.50 -8.08
CA ARG A 80 7.16 -8.14 -8.71
C ARG A 80 7.82 -7.01 -7.95
N ILE A 81 8.44 -7.35 -6.83
CA ILE A 81 9.15 -6.39 -5.99
C ILE A 81 10.64 -6.68 -6.06
N PRO A 82 11.47 -5.64 -6.21
CA PRO A 82 12.92 -5.75 -6.12
C PRO A 82 13.36 -6.55 -4.89
N ASP A 83 14.41 -7.36 -5.00
CA ASP A 83 14.82 -8.28 -3.92
C ASP A 83 15.19 -7.56 -2.62
N ASP A 84 15.74 -6.34 -2.72
CA ASP A 84 16.04 -5.45 -1.59
C ASP A 84 14.77 -4.97 -0.90
N ALA A 85 13.74 -4.60 -1.67
CA ALA A 85 12.42 -4.29 -1.15
C ALA A 85 11.74 -5.53 -0.56
N ARG A 86 11.86 -6.71 -1.18
CA ARG A 86 11.34 -7.99 -0.65
C ARG A 86 11.96 -8.36 0.69
N GLU A 87 13.27 -8.17 0.87
CA GLU A 87 13.95 -8.40 2.15
C GLU A 87 13.56 -7.35 3.20
N PHE A 88 13.43 -6.08 2.82
CA PHE A 88 12.86 -5.05 3.70
C PHE A 88 11.45 -5.44 4.17
N TRP A 89 10.62 -5.97 3.27
CA TRP A 89 9.27 -6.42 3.56
C TRP A 89 9.22 -7.63 4.49
N ARG A 90 10.02 -8.65 4.22
CA ARG A 90 10.12 -9.83 5.08
C ARG A 90 10.42 -9.41 6.52
N ARG A 91 11.34 -8.46 6.71
CA ARG A 91 11.69 -7.91 8.03
C ARG A 91 10.56 -7.10 8.67
N MET A 92 9.78 -6.35 7.89
CA MET A 92 8.65 -5.56 8.42
C MET A 92 7.47 -6.45 8.81
N ALA A 93 7.18 -7.49 8.01
CA ALA A 93 6.17 -8.51 8.32
C ALA A 93 6.54 -9.32 9.58
N GLU A 94 7.80 -9.73 9.72
CA GLU A 94 8.30 -10.43 10.92
C GLU A 94 8.19 -9.57 12.21
N ARG A 95 8.23 -8.24 12.10
CA ARG A 95 8.10 -7.32 13.23
C ARG A 95 6.65 -7.05 13.67
N HIS A 96 5.66 -7.31 12.82
CA HIS A 96 4.25 -7.04 13.10
C HIS A 96 3.45 -8.25 13.56
N VAL A 97 4.07 -9.42 13.75
CA VAL A 97 3.41 -10.55 14.40
C VAL A 97 3.22 -10.21 15.87
N PRO A 98 1.99 -10.01 16.37
CA PRO A 98 1.76 -9.86 17.80
C PRO A 98 2.11 -11.20 18.45
N SER A 99 3.02 -11.15 19.43
CA SER A 99 3.29 -12.28 20.33
C SER A 99 2.05 -12.69 21.12
#